data_AF-A0A4R4R2H2-F1
#
_entry.id   AF-A0A4R4R2H2-F1
#
_cell.length_a   1.000
_cell.length_b   1.000
_cell.length_c   1.000
_cell.angle_alpha   90.00
_cell.angle_beta   90.00
_cell.angle_gamma   90.00
#
_symmetry.space_group_name_H-M   'P 1'
#
loop_
_entity.id
_entity.type
_entity.pdbx_description
1 polymer ?
#
loop_
_entity_poly.entity_id
_entity_poly.type
_entity_poly.pdbx_seq_one_letter_code
_entity_poly.pdbx_strand_id
1 'polypeptide(L)'
;MKVTSPNTLTRVVVHNIDLMRKARGWTKTELVQRLDSAGWPMKHSVAIDRLGDGRRTLTVDELAILGKVFSVEPWSLTVPPTCDACLGSPPAGFACLACGANTARTTA
;
A
#
# COMPACT_ATOMS: atom_id res chain seq x y z
N MET A 1 10.09 -15.07 20.43
CA MET A 1 8.78 -15.42 19.82
C MET A 1 8.73 -14.83 18.42
N LYS A 2 8.68 -15.65 17.37
CA LYS A 2 8.40 -15.15 16.01
C LYS A 2 6.88 -15.03 15.90
N VAL A 3 6.37 -13.80 15.91
CA VAL A 3 4.98 -13.53 15.54
C VAL A 3 4.90 -13.62 14.02
N THR A 4 4.68 -14.82 13.50
CA THR A 4 4.23 -15.03 12.12
C THR A 4 2.71 -14.86 12.12
N SER A 5 2.24 -13.62 11.92
CA SER A 5 0.86 -13.36 11.52
C SER A 5 0.81 -13.15 10.01
N PRO A 6 -0.15 -13.76 9.29
CA PRO A 6 -0.29 -13.59 7.84
C PRO A 6 -0.60 -12.14 7.41
N ASN A 7 -0.97 -11.25 8.34
CA ASN A 7 -1.23 -9.83 8.11
C ASN A 7 -0.50 -8.96 9.14
N THR A 8 0.75 -8.58 8.85
CA THR A 8 1.39 -7.49 9.62
C THR A 8 0.78 -6.15 9.18
N LEU A 9 0.59 -5.22 10.12
CA LEU A 9 0.07 -3.87 9.84
C LEU A 9 0.83 -3.18 8.70
N THR A 10 2.12 -3.46 8.57
CA THR A 10 2.96 -3.02 7.46
C THR A 10 2.48 -3.54 6.10
N ARG A 11 2.03 -4.80 5.99
CA ARG A 11 1.45 -5.33 4.74
C ARG A 11 0.15 -4.63 4.36
N VAL A 12 -0.70 -4.33 5.34
CA VAL A 12 -1.94 -3.55 5.13
C VAL A 12 -1.59 -2.16 4.58
N VAL A 13 -0.63 -1.49 5.21
CA VAL A 13 -0.18 -0.16 4.75
C VAL A 13 0.40 -0.23 3.34
N VAL A 14 1.28 -1.19 3.03
CA VAL A 14 1.86 -1.36 1.69
C VAL A 14 0.76 -1.61 0.64
N HIS A 15 -0.23 -2.43 0.97
CA HIS A 15 -1.36 -2.66 0.09
C HIS A 15 -2.16 -1.38 -0.16
N ASN A 16 -2.52 -0.66 0.91
CA ASN A 16 -3.27 0.59 0.82
C ASN A 16 -2.50 1.67 0.03
N ILE A 17 -1.18 1.74 0.19
CA ILE A 17 -0.31 2.61 -0.62
C ILE A 17 -0.45 2.26 -2.11
N ASP A 18 -0.44 0.98 -2.49
CA ASP A 18 -0.56 0.56 -3.88
C ASP A 18 -1.94 0.89 -4.46
N LEU A 19 -3.02 0.65 -3.70
CA LEU A 19 -4.38 1.05 -4.10
C LEU A 19 -4.48 2.56 -4.28
N MET A 20 -4.04 3.33 -3.29
CA MET A 20 -4.08 4.79 -3.31
C MET A 20 -3.24 5.39 -4.43
N ARG A 21 -2.09 4.78 -4.75
CA ARG A 21 -1.25 5.15 -5.88
C ARG A 21 -1.97 4.89 -7.21
N LYS A 22 -2.52 3.68 -7.39
CA LYS A 22 -3.25 3.28 -8.61
C LYS A 22 -4.49 4.13 -8.84
N ALA A 23 -5.28 4.40 -7.79
CA ALA A 23 -6.47 5.24 -7.85
C ALA A 23 -6.17 6.68 -8.29
N ARG A 24 -4.95 7.17 -8.03
CA ARG A 24 -4.49 8.50 -8.47
C ARG A 24 -3.74 8.48 -9.81
N GLY A 25 -3.65 7.32 -10.47
CA GLY A 25 -2.93 7.16 -11.73
C GLY A 25 -1.41 7.32 -11.62
N TRP A 26 -0.85 7.28 -10.40
CA TRP A 26 0.58 7.51 -10.20
C TRP A 26 1.40 6.27 -10.52
N THR A 27 2.54 6.44 -11.17
CA THR A 27 3.60 5.44 -11.26
C THR A 27 4.32 5.27 -9.91
N LYS A 28 5.10 4.19 -9.75
CA LYS A 28 5.96 4.04 -8.56
C LYS A 28 6.98 5.18 -8.44
N THR A 29 7.56 5.61 -9.56
CA THR A 29 8.53 6.72 -9.61
C THR A 29 7.91 8.02 -9.12
N GLU A 30 6.70 8.31 -9.57
CA GLU A 30 5.93 9.48 -9.15
C GLU A 30 5.59 9.50 -7.65
N LEU A 31 5.29 8.32 -7.07
CA LEU A 31 5.11 8.18 -5.64
C LEU A 31 6.41 8.51 -4.88
N VAL A 32 7.55 7.97 -5.34
CA VAL A 32 8.86 8.25 -4.73
C VAL A 32 9.20 9.73 -4.78
N GLN A 33 9.01 10.39 -5.93
CA GLN A 33 9.25 11.83 -6.07
C GLN A 33 8.40 12.68 -5.11
N ARG A 34 7.13 12.29 -4.90
CA ARG A 34 6.24 12.97 -3.95
C ARG A 34 6.68 12.75 -2.51
N LEU A 35 7.11 11.53 -2.16
CA LEU A 35 7.66 11.22 -0.84
C LEU A 35 8.95 12.00 -0.57
N ASP A 36 9.86 12.04 -1.54
CA ASP A 36 11.10 12.83 -1.46
C ASP A 36 10.78 14.32 -1.21
N SER A 37 9.82 14.86 -1.94
CA SER A 37 9.36 16.25 -1.78
C SER A 37 8.66 16.51 -0.44
N ALA A 38 8.10 15.48 0.19
CA ALA A 38 7.47 15.55 1.50
C ALA A 38 8.44 15.36 2.68
N GLY A 39 9.74 15.18 2.39
CA GLY A 39 10.79 15.02 3.40
C GLY A 39 10.97 13.56 3.85
N TRP A 40 10.60 12.59 3.00
CA TRP A 40 10.81 11.19 3.31
C TRP A 40 12.29 10.90 3.57
N PRO A 41 12.65 10.26 4.71
CA PRO A 41 14.03 10.16 5.15
C PRO A 41 14.88 9.25 4.27
N MET A 42 14.25 8.32 3.54
CA MET A 42 14.94 7.40 2.64
C MET A 42 14.60 7.68 1.18
N LYS A 43 15.42 8.51 0.52
CA LYS A 43 15.45 8.58 -0.94
C LYS A 43 15.56 7.15 -1.46
N HIS A 44 14.80 6.74 -2.49
CA HIS A 44 14.78 5.44 -3.19
C HIS A 44 13.48 4.62 -3.09
N SER A 45 12.96 4.19 -4.24
CA SER A 45 11.86 3.22 -4.43
C SER A 45 12.02 1.93 -3.63
N VAL A 46 13.27 1.52 -3.44
CA VAL A 46 13.67 0.32 -2.70
C VAL A 46 13.15 0.34 -1.26
N ALA A 47 12.93 1.51 -0.66
CA ALA A 47 12.38 1.61 0.69
C ALA A 47 10.95 1.06 0.79
N ILE A 48 10.10 1.34 -0.22
CA ILE A 48 8.71 0.85 -0.27
C ILE A 48 8.69 -0.65 -0.59
N ASP A 49 9.51 -1.10 -1.53
CA ASP A 49 9.57 -2.53 -1.88
C ASP A 49 10.07 -3.37 -0.69
N ARG A 50 11.06 -2.88 0.08
CA ARG A 50 11.54 -3.53 1.31
C ARG A 50 10.50 -3.59 2.43
N LEU A 51 9.57 -2.63 2.49
CA LEU A 51 8.42 -2.70 3.39
C LEU A 51 7.49 -3.86 2.97
N GLY A 52 7.23 -4.03 1.67
CA GLY A 52 6.41 -5.12 1.13
C GLY A 52 7.00 -6.51 1.39
N ASP A 53 8.32 -6.63 1.23
CA ASP A 53 9.04 -7.89 1.46
C ASP A 53 9.29 -8.21 2.95
N GLY A 54 8.86 -7.32 3.86
CA GLY A 54 9.06 -7.47 5.31
C GLY A 54 10.53 -7.36 5.75
N ARG A 55 11.41 -6.89 4.87
CA ARG A 55 12.84 -6.63 5.18
C ARG A 55 13.03 -5.34 5.98
N ARG A 56 11.95 -4.57 6.18
CA ARG A 56 11.94 -3.29 6.87
C ARG A 56 10.59 -3.06 7.55
N THR A 57 10.60 -2.31 8.65
CA THR A 57 9.41 -1.80 9.34
C THR A 57 9.18 -0.33 8.99
N LEU A 58 7.91 0.08 9.03
CA LEU A 58 7.49 1.48 8.86
C LEU A 58 7.57 2.21 10.21
N THR A 59 8.12 3.43 10.24
CA THR A 59 8.08 4.28 11.43
C THR A 59 6.79 5.10 11.50
N VAL A 60 6.49 5.69 12.67
CA VAL A 60 5.32 6.58 12.83
C VAL A 60 5.48 7.86 11.99
N ASP A 61 6.69 8.43 11.92
CA ASP A 61 6.96 9.61 11.09
C ASP A 61 6.73 9.32 9.60
N GLU A 62 7.12 8.14 9.15
CA GLU A 62 6.86 7.68 7.79
C GLU A 62 5.36 7.51 7.54
N LEU A 63 4.61 6.94 8.47
CA LEU A 63 3.16 6.86 8.37
C LEU A 63 2.52 8.26 8.24
N ALA A 64 3.01 9.24 9.00
CA ALA A 64 2.55 10.63 8.91
C ALA A 64 2.88 11.27 7.55
N ILE A 65 4.08 11.04 7.02
CA ILE A 65 4.48 11.56 5.69
C ILE A 65 3.61 10.92 4.59
N LEU A 66 3.32 9.62 4.68
CA LEU A 66 2.40 8.96 3.74
C LEU A 66 0.99 9.57 3.80
N GLY A 67 0.47 9.80 5.00
CA GLY A 67 -0.80 10.50 5.19
C GLY A 67 -0.80 11.87 4.49
N LYS A 68 0.26 12.65 4.67
CA LYS A 68 0.45 13.94 3.99
C LYS A 68 0.50 13.81 2.47
N VAL A 69 1.27 12.87 1.93
CA VAL A 69 1.42 12.68 0.46
C VAL A 69 0.11 12.26 -0.19
N PHE A 70 -0.68 11.44 0.50
CA PHE A 70 -1.98 10.99 0.01
C PHE A 70 -3.13 11.93 0.41
N SER A 71 -2.89 12.98 1.19
CA SER A 71 -3.93 13.85 1.75
C SER A 71 -5.02 13.07 2.51
N VAL A 72 -4.58 12.12 3.35
CA VAL A 72 -5.45 11.31 4.22
C VAL A 72 -4.93 11.32 5.64
N GLU A 73 -5.78 11.01 6.61
CA GLU A 73 -5.32 10.76 7.97
C GLU A 73 -4.37 9.55 8.00
N PRO A 74 -3.27 9.59 8.78
CA PRO A 74 -2.29 8.50 8.83
C PRO A 74 -2.92 7.14 9.18
N TRP A 75 -3.94 7.13 10.04
CA TRP A 75 -4.65 5.93 10.47
C TRP A 75 -5.47 5.28 9.35
N SER A 76 -5.90 6.04 8.34
CA SER A 76 -6.61 5.51 7.18
C SER A 76 -5.76 4.54 6.37
N LEU A 77 -4.43 4.65 6.42
CA LEU A 77 -3.51 3.70 5.78
C LEU A 77 -3.45 2.35 6.51
N THR A 78 -3.89 2.29 7.75
CA THR A 78 -3.86 1.08 8.59
C THR A 78 -5.16 0.29 8.57
N VAL A 79 -6.20 0.82 7.93
CA VAL A 79 -7.51 0.16 7.84
C VAL A 79 -7.35 -1.13 7.03
N PRO A 80 -7.64 -2.30 7.64
CA PRO A 80 -7.52 -3.57 6.96
C PRO A 80 -8.52 -3.64 5.80
N PRO A 81 -8.14 -4.29 4.69
CA PRO A 81 -9.07 -4.51 3.60
C PRO A 81 -10.21 -5.42 4.05
N THR A 82 -11.36 -5.28 3.41
CA THR A 82 -12.58 -6.06 3.72
C THR A 82 -12.45 -7.57 3.42
N CYS A 83 -11.35 -8.00 2.79
CA CYS A 83 -11.08 -9.40 2.45
C CYS A 83 -9.58 -9.69 2.50
N ASP A 84 -9.16 -10.70 3.27
CA ASP A 84 -7.75 -11.10 3.36
C ASP A 84 -7.22 -11.77 2.07
N ALA A 85 -8.10 -12.38 1.27
CA ALA A 85 -7.69 -13.14 0.09
C ALA A 85 -7.31 -12.23 -1.10
N CYS A 86 -8.08 -11.18 -1.36
CA CYS A 86 -7.82 -10.23 -2.45
C CYS A 86 -7.38 -8.86 -1.97
N LEU A 87 -7.38 -8.63 -0.65
CA LEU A 87 -7.15 -7.33 -0.05
C LEU A 87 -8.09 -6.25 -0.61
N GLY A 88 -9.29 -6.63 -1.06
CA GLY A 88 -10.26 -5.71 -1.67
C GLY A 88 -9.97 -5.35 -3.14
N SER A 89 -8.88 -5.84 -3.73
CA SER A 89 -8.51 -5.56 -5.12
C SER A 89 -8.03 -6.83 -5.82
N PRO A 90 -8.94 -7.70 -6.32
CA PRO A 90 -8.55 -8.87 -7.09
C PRO A 90 -7.81 -8.50 -8.39
N PRO A 91 -7.02 -9.42 -8.97
CA PRO A 91 -6.33 -9.19 -10.23
C PRO A 91 -7.28 -8.77 -11.37
N ALA A 92 -6.79 -8.00 -12.33
CA ALA A 92 -7.60 -7.50 -13.44
C ALA A 92 -8.25 -8.65 -14.23
N GLY A 93 -9.57 -8.59 -14.42
CA GLY A 93 -10.33 -9.64 -15.10
C GLY A 93 -10.67 -10.85 -14.23
N PHE A 94 -10.36 -10.84 -12.94
CA PHE A 94 -10.69 -11.91 -11.99
C PHE A 94 -11.67 -11.41 -10.92
N ALA A 95 -12.54 -12.31 -10.47
CA ALA A 95 -13.35 -12.14 -9.27
C ALA A 95 -12.70 -12.86 -8.09
N CYS A 96 -12.74 -12.26 -6.91
CA CYS A 96 -12.37 -12.93 -5.67
C CYS A 96 -13.51 -13.85 -5.24
N LEU A 97 -13.28 -15.16 -5.25
CA LEU A 97 -14.31 -16.13 -4.84
C LEU A 97 -14.60 -16.10 -3.34
N ALA A 98 -13.72 -15.53 -2.52
CA ALA A 98 -13.91 -15.44 -1.08
C ALA A 98 -14.88 -14.30 -0.67
N CYS A 99 -14.85 -13.16 -1.36
CA CYS A 99 -15.64 -11.98 -1.00
C CYS A 99 -16.51 -11.40 -2.13
N GLY A 100 -16.45 -11.95 -3.34
CA GLY A 100 -17.24 -11.49 -4.49
C GLY A 100 -16.74 -10.21 -5.16
N ALA A 101 -15.66 -9.59 -4.67
CA ALA A 101 -15.06 -8.43 -5.32
C ALA A 101 -14.66 -8.78 -6.77
N ASN A 102 -14.84 -7.87 -7.71
CA ASN A 102 -14.39 -8.04 -9.09
C ASN A 102 -13.67 -6.78 -9.59
N THR A 103 -12.68 -6.98 -10.46
CA THR A 103 -11.97 -5.89 -11.11
C THR A 103 -12.18 -6.01 -12.62
N ALA A 104 -12.69 -4.95 -13.25
CA ALA A 104 -12.93 -4.92 -14.68
C ALA A 104 -11.65 -5.24 -15.48
N ARG A 105 -11.81 -5.86 -16.65
CA ARG A 105 -10.70 -6.12 -17.58
C ARG A 105 -10.26 -4.79 -18.18
N THR A 106 -9.02 -4.37 -17.93
CA THR A 106 -8.44 -3.21 -18.60
C THR A 106 -8.26 -3.57 -20.08
N THR A 107 -9.09 -3.02 -20.96
CA THR A 107 -8.84 -3.03 -22.40
C THR A 107 -7.72 -2.04 -22.67
N ALA A 108 -6.55 -2.56 -23.07
CA ALA A 108 -5.44 -1.76 -23.57
C ALA A 108 -5.75 -1.25 -24.98
#